data_AF-U5QGT2-F1
#
_entry.id   AF-U5QGT2-F1
#
_cell.length_a   1.000
_cell.length_b   1.000
_cell.length_c   1.000
_cell.angle_alpha   90.00
_cell.angle_beta   90.00
_cell.angle_gamma   90.00
#
_symmetry.space_group_name_H-M   'P 1'
#
loop_
_entity.id
_entity.type
_entity.pdbx_description
1 polymer ?
#
loop_
_entity_poly.entity_id
_entity_poly.type
_entity_poly.pdbx_seq_one_letter_code
_entity_poly.pdbx_strand_id
1 'polypeptide(L)'
;MREIDDKDKLESGIFIYRLQKGIWLLGICGWIFGLCDRTTAALADGYLSALDMVLLFTASFFFVCWLFLKPSRSSVTSQGLRKLN
;
A
#
# COMPACT_ATOMS: atom_id res chain seq x y z
N MET A 1 -24.28 18.43 20.18
CA MET A 1 -24.50 17.77 18.87
C MET A 1 -23.25 17.75 17.98
N ARG A 2 -22.29 18.69 18.08
CA ARG A 2 -21.02 18.66 17.31
C ARG A 2 -20.00 17.64 17.81
N GLU A 3 -19.92 17.38 19.12
CA GLU A 3 -18.93 16.45 19.71
C GLU A 3 -19.04 14.99 19.26
N ILE A 4 -20.23 14.54 18.84
CA ILE A 4 -20.44 13.15 18.41
C ILE A 4 -19.92 12.93 16.99
N ASP A 5 -20.14 13.90 16.09
CA ASP A 5 -19.66 13.85 14.69
C ASP A 5 -18.12 13.78 14.59
N ASP A 6 -17.41 14.45 15.48
CA ASP A 6 -15.94 14.42 15.53
C ASP A 6 -15.39 13.06 15.97
N LYS A 7 -16.07 12.38 16.90
CA LYS A 7 -15.65 11.05 17.38
C LYS A 7 -15.87 9.99 16.30
N ASP A 8 -17.02 10.02 15.65
CA ASP A 8 -17.37 9.06 14.58
C ASP A 8 -16.41 9.18 13.37
N LYS A 9 -16.02 10.42 13.01
CA LYS A 9 -15.00 10.67 11.98
C LYS A 9 -13.63 10.18 12.39
N LEU A 10 -13.24 10.34 13.66
CA LEU A 10 -11.95 9.87 14.17
C LEU A 10 -11.86 8.35 14.12
N GLU A 11 -12.90 7.64 14.56
CA GLU A 11 -12.95 6.17 14.56
C GLU A 11 -12.93 5.61 13.12
N SER A 12 -13.70 6.22 12.22
CA SER A 12 -13.68 5.88 10.80
C SER A 12 -12.30 6.10 10.17
N GLY A 13 -11.63 7.21 10.49
CA GLY A 13 -10.28 7.51 10.00
C GLY A 13 -9.23 6.51 10.51
N ILE A 14 -9.33 6.09 11.76
CA ILE A 14 -8.44 5.08 12.36
C ILE A 14 -8.67 3.70 11.72
N PHE A 15 -9.93 3.35 11.45
CA PHE A 15 -10.28 2.09 10.78
C PHE A 15 -9.74 2.04 9.34
N ILE A 16 -9.97 3.09 8.55
CA ILE A 16 -9.42 3.22 7.19
C ILE A 16 -7.89 3.15 7.22
N TYR A 17 -7.24 3.81 8.18
CA TYR A 17 -5.78 3.77 8.33
C TYR A 17 -5.26 2.36 8.61
N ARG A 18 -5.94 1.61 9.49
CA ARG A 18 -5.60 0.21 9.79
C ARG A 18 -5.84 -0.70 8.60
N LEU A 19 -6.98 -0.55 7.93
CA LEU A 19 -7.31 -1.31 6.71
C LEU A 19 -6.28 -1.06 5.61
N GLN A 20 -5.92 0.20 5.38
CA GLN A 20 -4.96 0.56 4.36
C GLN A 20 -3.57 0.01 4.66
N LYS A 21 -3.14 0.00 5.93
CA LYS A 21 -1.93 -0.71 6.35
C LYS A 21 -2.02 -2.22 6.14
N GLY A 22 -3.17 -2.81 6.44
CA GLY A 22 -3.44 -4.24 6.24
C GLY A 22 -3.38 -4.62 4.75
N ILE A 23 -4.07 -3.87 3.89
CA ILE A 23 -4.06 -4.05 2.43
C ILE A 23 -2.66 -3.84 1.86
N TRP A 24 -1.90 -2.93 2.45
CA TRP A 24 -0.53 -2.64 2.03
C TRP A 24 0.41 -3.81 2.38
N LEU A 25 0.32 -4.36 3.59
CA LEU A 25 1.07 -5.57 3.99
C LEU A 25 0.65 -6.81 3.20
N LEU A 26 -0.65 -7.01 2.97
CA LEU A 26 -1.16 -8.10 2.12
C LEU A 26 -0.68 -7.96 0.68
N GLY A 27 -0.63 -6.74 0.16
CA GLY A 27 -0.01 -6.44 -1.13
C GLY A 27 1.45 -6.90 -1.14
N ILE A 28 2.27 -6.48 -0.17
CA ILE A 28 3.68 -6.90 -0.07
C ILE A 28 3.83 -8.42 -0.07
N CYS A 29 3.06 -9.11 0.78
CA CYS A 29 3.11 -10.57 0.85
C CYS A 29 2.66 -11.23 -0.46
N GLY A 30 1.58 -10.73 -1.08
CA GLY A 30 1.07 -11.24 -2.36
C GLY A 30 2.02 -10.99 -3.54
N TRP A 31 2.70 -9.84 -3.56
CA TRP A 31 3.72 -9.53 -4.56
C TRP A 31 4.93 -10.45 -4.41
N ILE A 32 5.48 -10.64 -3.20
CA ILE A 32 6.61 -11.55 -2.96
C ILE A 32 6.22 -12.98 -3.34
N PHE A 33 5.04 -13.43 -2.95
CA PHE A 33 4.54 -14.77 -3.25
C PHE A 33 4.35 -15.00 -4.76
N GLY A 34 3.70 -14.06 -5.46
CA GLY A 34 3.48 -14.16 -6.91
C GLY A 34 4.77 -14.04 -7.74
N LEU A 35 5.73 -13.24 -7.27
CA LEU A 35 7.06 -13.16 -7.86
C LEU A 35 7.80 -14.49 -7.69
N CYS A 36 7.78 -15.04 -6.47
CA CYS A 36 8.41 -16.33 -6.17
C CYS A 36 7.81 -17.46 -7.00
N ASP A 37 6.49 -17.57 -7.11
CA ASP A 37 5.81 -18.60 -7.91
C ASP A 37 6.27 -18.57 -9.38
N ARG A 38 6.22 -17.38 -10.00
CA ARG A 38 6.66 -17.17 -11.38
C ARG A 38 8.15 -17.44 -11.57
N THR A 39 9.01 -16.95 -10.67
CA THR A 39 10.46 -17.23 -10.73
C THR A 39 10.76 -18.70 -10.52
N THR A 40 10.00 -19.41 -9.69
CA THR A 40 10.22 -20.84 -9.40
C THR A 40 9.80 -21.68 -10.61
N ALA A 41 8.68 -21.35 -11.26
CA ALA A 41 8.27 -22.00 -12.51
C ALA A 41 9.30 -21.75 -13.64
N ALA A 42 9.75 -20.51 -13.81
CA ALA A 42 10.76 -20.17 -14.82
C ALA A 42 12.14 -20.81 -14.54
N LEU A 43 12.51 -20.97 -13.27
CA LEU A 43 13.72 -21.67 -12.86
C LEU A 43 13.62 -23.18 -13.11
N ALA A 44 12.42 -23.76 -12.92
CA ALA A 44 12.15 -25.18 -13.19
C ALA A 44 12.17 -25.50 -14.69
N ASP A 45 11.73 -24.58 -15.55
CA ASP A 45 11.85 -24.68 -17.02
C ASP A 45 13.29 -24.47 -17.54
N GLY A 46 14.24 -24.08 -16.67
CA GLY A 46 15.67 -24.02 -17.00
C GLY A 46 16.10 -22.89 -17.95
N TYR A 47 15.17 -22.06 -18.40
CA TYR A 47 15.43 -20.89 -19.25
C TYR A 47 14.90 -19.65 -18.55
N LEU A 48 15.80 -18.91 -17.90
CA LEU A 48 15.55 -17.52 -17.51
C LEU A 48 15.50 -16.68 -18.79
N SER A 49 14.33 -16.62 -19.42
CA SER A 49 14.10 -15.74 -20.54
C SER A 49 14.26 -14.29 -20.07
N ALA A 50 14.95 -13.45 -20.84
CA ALA A 50 15.11 -12.02 -20.53
C ALA A 50 13.77 -11.31 -20.30
N LEU A 51 12.70 -11.87 -20.85
CA LEU A 51 11.32 -11.45 -20.67
C LEU A 51 10.85 -11.56 -19.21
N ASP A 52 11.17 -12.65 -18.50
CA ASP A 52 10.81 -12.83 -17.09
C ASP A 52 11.53 -11.82 -16.20
N MET A 53 12.77 -11.44 -16.52
CA MET A 53 13.51 -10.37 -15.84
C MET A 53 12.85 -8.99 -16.00
N VAL A 54 12.43 -8.64 -17.22
CA VAL A 54 11.74 -7.36 -17.48
C VAL A 54 10.35 -7.34 -16.82
N LEU A 55 9.65 -8.48 -16.78
CA LEU A 55 8.39 -8.62 -16.08
C LEU A 55 8.58 -8.51 -14.58
N LEU A 56 9.60 -9.17 -14.01
CA LEU A 56 9.98 -9.05 -12.60
C LEU A 56 10.25 -7.61 -12.23
N PHE A 57 10.99 -6.92 -13.11
CA PHE A 57 11.38 -5.54 -12.91
C PHE A 57 10.16 -4.62 -12.94
N THR A 58 9.26 -4.80 -13.91
CA THR A 58 8.02 -4.02 -14.02
C THR A 58 7.08 -4.28 -12.86
N ALA A 59 6.92 -5.54 -12.45
CA ALA A 59 6.17 -5.94 -11.26
C ALA A 59 6.74 -5.31 -9.98
N SER A 60 8.06 -5.35 -9.81
CA SER A 60 8.77 -4.73 -8.70
C SER A 60 8.67 -3.20 -8.73
N PHE A 61 8.70 -2.58 -9.91
CA PHE A 61 8.54 -1.13 -10.07
C PHE A 61 7.12 -0.70 -9.71
N PHE A 62 6.12 -1.46 -10.14
CA PHE A 62 4.72 -1.24 -9.76
C PHE A 62 4.52 -1.45 -8.25
N PHE A 63 5.20 -2.42 -7.66
CA PHE A 63 5.24 -2.62 -6.21
C PHE A 63 5.89 -1.43 -5.47
N VAL A 64 6.99 -0.87 -5.99
CA VAL A 64 7.60 0.34 -5.41
C VAL A 64 6.69 1.55 -5.58
N CYS A 65 6.01 1.71 -6.71
CA CYS A 65 4.96 2.72 -6.90
C CYS A 65 3.81 2.54 -5.89
N TRP A 66 3.41 1.29 -5.63
CA TRP A 66 2.42 0.94 -4.60
C TRP A 66 2.91 1.25 -3.18
N LEU A 67 4.20 1.05 -2.91
CA LEU A 67 4.88 1.42 -1.68
C LEU A 67 4.90 2.94 -1.49
N PHE A 68 5.16 3.69 -2.56
CA PHE A 68 5.20 5.16 -2.58
C PHE A 68 3.82 5.81 -2.49
N LEU A 69 2.77 5.13 -2.95
CA LEU A 69 1.37 5.52 -2.73
C LEU A 69 0.91 5.27 -1.28
N LYS A 70 1.85 4.99 -0.36
CA LYS A 70 1.63 4.99 1.08
C LYS A 70 0.76 6.20 1.42
N PRO A 71 -0.34 6.00 2.17
CA PRO A 71 -1.22 7.10 2.56
C PRO A 71 -0.40 8.20 3.20
N SER A 72 -0.20 9.28 2.43
CA SER A 72 0.21 10.55 2.99
C SER A 72 -0.85 10.86 4.02
N ARG A 73 -0.41 11.00 5.28
CA ARG A 73 -1.27 11.41 6.38
C ARG A 73 -1.91 12.71 5.91
N SER A 74 -3.17 12.66 5.52
CA SER A 74 -3.93 13.86 5.29
C SER A 74 -3.83 14.64 6.58
N SER A 75 -3.24 15.82 6.48
CA SER A 75 -2.96 16.74 7.56
C SER A 75 -4.28 17.29 8.13
N VAL A 76 -5.10 16.44 8.75
CA VAL A 76 -6.29 16.82 9.50
C VAL A 76 -5.86 17.28 10.89
N THR A 77 -4.90 18.23 10.97
CA THR A 77 -4.57 18.89 12.27
C THR A 77 -3.90 20.26 12.11
N SER A 78 -4.12 20.98 11.00
CA SER A 78 -3.68 22.40 10.91
C SER A 78 -4.76 23.39 10.48
N GLN A 79 -5.94 22.91 10.07
CA GLN A 79 -7.06 23.79 9.71
C GLN A 79 -7.92 24.22 10.92
N GLY A 80 -7.98 23.41 12.00
CA GLY A 80 -8.71 23.77 13.22
C GLY A 80 -7.97 24.78 14.11
N LEU A 81 -6.64 24.75 14.13
CA LEU A 81 -5.80 25.62 14.97
C LEU A 81 -5.55 27.02 14.40
N ARG A 82 -5.84 27.28 13.12
CA ARG A 82 -5.75 28.63 12.53
C ARG A 82 -7.03 29.45 12.63
N LYS A 83 -8.16 28.85 13.03
CA LYS A 83 -9.43 29.58 13.23
C LYS A 83 -9.55 30.25 14.61
N LEU A 84 -8.51 30.15 15.43
CA LEU A 84 -8.49 30.65 16.81
C LEU A 84 -7.45 31.77 17.04
N ASN A 85 -6.83 32.30 15.98
CA ASN A 85 -5.96 33.49 16.00
C ASN A 85 -6.35 34.42 14.84
#